data_AF-A0A8T3RQR4-F1
#
_entry.id   AF-A0A8T3RQR4-F1
#
_cell.length_a   1.000
_cell.length_b   1.000
_cell.length_c   1.000
_cell.angle_alpha   90.00
_cell.angle_beta   90.00
_cell.angle_gamma   90.00
#
_symmetry.space_group_name_H-M   'P 1'
#
loop_
_entity.id
_entity.type
_entity.pdbx_description
1 polymer ?
#
loop_
_entity_poly.entity_id
_entity_poly.type
_entity_poly.pdbx_seq_one_letter_code
_entity_poly.pdbx_strand_id
1 'polypeptide(L)' 'MARKIAVVCLWLGLASPAGLSALGLGDIQVRSALNQPLDAEVELISATAVELEELEVTLAPRETFERLGLD' A
#
# COMPACT_ATOMS: atom_id res chain seq x y z
N MET A 1 29.32 -32.18 8.41
CA MET A 1 28.32 -32.08 7.32
C MET A 1 27.08 -31.30 7.77
N ALA A 2 26.41 -31.68 8.87
CA ALA A 2 25.16 -31.05 9.36
C ALA A 2 25.25 -29.52 9.58
N ARG A 3 26.36 -29.00 10.11
CA ARG A 3 26.55 -27.55 10.34
C ARG A 3 26.58 -26.73 9.05
N LYS A 4 27.09 -27.31 7.95
CA LYS A 4 27.10 -26.64 6.63
C LYS A 4 25.71 -26.61 6.00
N ILE A 5 24.95 -27.70 6.17
CA ILE A 5 23.56 -27.82 5.70
C ILE A 5 22.67 -26.83 6.47
N ALA A 6 22.81 -26.74 7.79
CA ALA A 6 22.08 -25.79 8.62
C ALA A 6 22.32 -24.33 8.21
N VAL A 7 23.56 -23.98 7.87
CA VAL A 7 23.90 -22.63 7.39
C VAL A 7 23.27 -22.37 6.03
N VAL A 8 23.33 -23.31 5.08
CA VAL A 8 22.71 -23.14 3.75
C VAL A 8 21.19 -22.99 3.84
N CYS A 9 20.52 -23.78 4.68
CA CYS A 9 19.07 -23.64 4.89
C CYS A 9 18.69 -22.29 5.53
N LEU A 10 19.53 -21.77 6.44
CA LEU A 10 19.32 -20.45 7.05
C LEU A 10 19.43 -19.32 6.01
N TRP A 11 20.43 -19.40 5.12
CA TRP A 11 20.58 -18.43 4.02
C TRP A 11 19.40 -18.48 3.04
N LEU A 12 18.88 -19.66 2.71
CA LEU A 12 17.70 -19.83 1.86
C LEU A 12 16.42 -19.25 2.50
N GLY A 13 16.25 -19.39 3.82
CA GLY A 13 15.11 -18.82 4.53
C GLY A 13 15.13 -17.28 4.58
N LEU A 14 16.32 -16.69 4.75
CA LEU A 14 16.52 -15.23 4.74
C LEU A 14 16.41 -14.61 3.34
N ALA A 15 16.62 -15.40 2.29
CA ALA A 15 16.52 -14.96 0.89
C ALA A 15 15.08 -14.97 0.35
N SER A 16 14.12 -15.52 1.09
CA SER A 16 12.71 -15.42 0.72
C SER A 16 12.27 -13.97 0.93
N PRO A 17 11.83 -13.24 -0.11
CA PRO A 17 11.14 -11.98 0.10
C PRO A 17 9.90 -12.32 0.94
N ALA A 18 9.89 -11.94 2.21
CA ALA A 18 8.66 -11.94 2.98
C ALA A 18 7.70 -11.05 2.19
N GLY A 19 6.60 -11.63 1.71
CA GLY A 19 5.67 -10.96 0.79
C GLY A 19 5.19 -9.65 1.38
N LEU A 20 5.80 -8.55 0.94
CA LEU A 20 5.30 -7.21 1.19
C LEU A 20 4.27 -6.95 0.08
N SER A 21 3.00 -7.21 0.39
CA SER A 21 1.89 -6.79 -0.46
C SER A 21 1.77 -5.27 -0.34
N ALA A 22 2.33 -4.56 -1.31
CA ALA A 22 2.24 -3.12 -1.41
C ALA A 22 1.43 -2.76 -2.65
N LEU A 23 0.39 -1.96 -2.47
CA LEU A 23 -0.35 -1.37 -3.59
C LEU A 23 0.39 -0.12 -4.06
N GLY A 24 0.85 -0.13 -5.32
CA GLY A 24 1.49 1.04 -5.92
C GLY A 24 0.46 2.13 -6.21
N LEU A 25 0.52 3.25 -5.47
CA LEU A 25 -0.29 4.45 -5.72
C LEU A 25 0.54 5.50 -6.47
N GLY A 26 -0.06 6.10 -7.49
CA GLY A 26 0.49 7.22 -8.24
C GLY A 26 0.03 8.57 -7.70
N ASP A 27 0.16 9.61 -8.54
CA ASP A 27 -0.19 10.97 -8.16
C ASP A 27 -1.70 11.16 -7.99
N ILE A 28 -2.06 12.09 -7.09
CA ILE A 28 -3.44 12.56 -6.94
C ILE A 28 -3.73 13.69 -7.94
N GLN A 29 -4.77 13.52 -8.74
CA GLN A 29 -5.25 14.53 -9.68
C GLN A 29 -6.55 15.13 -9.17
N VAL A 30 -6.51 16.40 -8.77
CA VAL A 30 -7.69 17.13 -8.29
C VAL A 30 -8.35 17.84 -9.46
N ARG A 31 -9.61 17.49 -9.73
CA ARG A 31 -10.46 18.11 -10.76
C ARG A 31 -11.38 19.19 -10.20
N SER A 32 -11.39 19.35 -8.88
CA SER A 32 -12.20 20.34 -8.17
C SER A 32 -11.53 21.69 -7.95
N ALA A 33 -12.26 22.79 -8.16
CA ALA A 33 -11.87 24.13 -7.75
C ALA A 33 -12.00 24.35 -6.22
N LEU A 34 -11.65 25.56 -5.75
CA LEU A 34 -11.85 25.95 -4.36
C LEU A 34 -13.34 26.12 -4.03
N ASN A 35 -13.76 25.71 -2.82
CA ASN A 35 -15.15 25.79 -2.32
C ASN A 35 -16.18 24.95 -3.10
N GLN A 36 -15.75 23.86 -3.73
CA GLN A 36 -16.66 22.85 -4.27
C GLN A 36 -16.38 21.48 -3.65
N PRO A 37 -17.30 20.50 -3.79
CA PRO A 37 -17.03 19.13 -3.41
C PRO A 37 -15.72 18.63 -4.05
N LEU A 38 -14.93 17.89 -3.26
CA LEU A 38 -13.67 17.31 -3.70
C LEU A 38 -13.95 16.27 -4.80
N ASP A 39 -13.35 16.50 -5.96
CA ASP A 39 -13.30 15.55 -7.06
C ASP A 39 -11.83 15.28 -7.36
N ALA A 40 -11.38 14.07 -7.02
CA ALA A 40 -9.99 13.68 -7.14
C ALA A 40 -9.86 12.22 -7.56
N GLU A 41 -8.84 11.94 -8.34
CA GLU A 41 -8.50 10.60 -8.84
C GLU A 41 -7.06 10.25 -8.38
N VAL A 42 -6.84 9.00 -7.97
CA VAL A 42 -5.52 8.48 -7.60
C VAL A 42 -5.21 7.30 -8.51
N GLU A 43 -4.09 7.38 -9.23
CA GLU A 43 -3.68 6.32 -10.15
C GLU A 43 -3.17 5.08 -9.40
N LEU A 44 -3.46 3.89 -9.92
CA LEU A 44 -2.92 2.63 -9.42
C LEU A 44 -1.85 2.11 -10.40
N ILE A 45 -0.58 2.13 -9.98
CA ILE A 45 0.57 1.87 -10.87
C ILE A 45 0.78 0.37 -11.12
N SER A 46 0.43 -0.50 -10.16
CA SER A 46 0.80 -1.91 -10.22
C SER A 46 -0.21 -2.82 -9.50
N ALA A 47 -1.50 -2.59 -9.71
CA ALA A 47 -2.55 -3.43 -9.14
C ALA A 47 -2.86 -4.63 -10.04
N THR A 48 -2.85 -5.83 -9.47
CA THR A 48 -3.33 -7.05 -10.14
C THR A 48 -4.85 -7.16 -10.06
N ALA A 49 -5.46 -7.96 -10.95
CA ALA A 49 -6.92 -8.14 -10.95
C ALA A 49 -7.46 -8.66 -9.59
N VAL A 50 -6.71 -9.55 -8.94
CA VAL A 50 -7.08 -10.11 -7.63
C VAL A 50 -7.03 -9.04 -6.54
N GLU A 51 -5.99 -8.20 -6.53
CA GLU A 51 -5.88 -7.10 -5.56
C GLU A 51 -6.98 -6.05 -5.76
N LEU A 52 -7.43 -5.83 -6.99
CA LEU A 52 -8.55 -4.92 -7.28
C LEU A 52 -9.89 -5.48 -6.80
N GLU A 53 -10.09 -6.79 -6.83
CA GLU A 53 -11.30 -7.44 -6.29
C GLU A 53 -11.38 -7.33 -4.77
N GLU A 54 -10.23 -7.31 -4.09
CA GLU A 54 -10.11 -7.16 -2.64
C GLU A 54 -9.92 -5.70 -2.16
N LEU A 55 -9.84 -4.74 -3.09
CA LEU A 55 -9.58 -3.34 -2.77
C LEU A 55 -10.79 -2.65 -2.15
N GLU A 56 -10.61 -2.10 -0.95
CA GLU A 56 -11.61 -1.27 -0.28
C GLU A 56 -11.16 0.19 -0.20
N VAL A 57 -12.04 1.12 -0.57
CA VAL A 57 -11.79 2.56 -0.50
C VAL A 57 -12.74 3.18 0.51
N THR A 58 -12.21 3.73 1.58
CA THR A 58 -12.98 4.40 2.63
C THR A 58 -12.35 5.72 3.02
N LEU A 59 -13.17 6.63 3.54
CA LEU A 59 -12.65 7.82 4.21
C LEU A 59 -12.01 7.39 5.53
N ALA A 60 -10.86 7.99 5.83
CA ALA A 60 -10.21 7.79 7.11
C ALA A 60 -11.15 8.21 8.27
N PRO A 61 -11.02 7.59 9.45
CA PRO A 61 -11.82 8.00 10.60
C PRO A 61 -11.33 9.36 11.13
N ARG A 62 -12.20 10.08 11.85
CA ARG A 62 -11.98 11.48 12.27
C ARG A 62 -10.67 11.68 13.04
N GLU A 63 -10.31 10.73 13.88
CA GLU A 63 -9.09 10.76 14.71
C GLU A 63 -7.81 10.80 13.86
N THR A 64 -7.88 10.34 12.61
CA THR A 64 -6.76 10.44 11.67
C THR A 64 -6.59 11.85 11.14
N PHE A 65 -7.68 12.57 10.85
CA PHE A 65 -7.62 13.97 10.44
C PHE A 65 -7.07 14.84 11.57
N GLU A 66 -7.55 14.64 12.80
CA GLU A 66 -7.07 15.36 13.98
C GLU A 66 -5.56 15.13 14.20
N ARG A 67 -5.09 13.88 14.09
CA ARG A 67 -3.68 13.53 14.23
C ARG A 67 -2.79 14.19 13.17
N LEU A 68 -3.33 14.42 11.97
CA LEU A 68 -2.63 15.09 10.87
C LEU A 68 -2.82 16.61 10.86
N GLY A 69 -3.61 17.17 11.78
CA GLY A 69 -3.91 18.60 11.85
C GLY A 69 -4.79 19.11 10.70
N LEU A 70 -5.67 18.26 10.16
CA LEU A 70 -6.53 18.54 9.00
C LEU A 70 -7.99 18.89 9.39
N ASP A 71 -8.21 19.44 10.59
CA ASP A 71 -9.54 19.74 11.17
C ASP A 71 -9.93 21.23 11.00
#